data_AF-A0A6P1M2E3-F1
#
_entry.id   AF-A0A6P1M2E3-F1
#
_cell.length_a   1.000
_cell.length_b   1.000
_cell.length_c   1.000
_cell.angle_alpha   90.00
_cell.angle_beta   90.00
_cell.angle_gamma   90.00
#
_symmetry.space_group_name_H-M   'P 1'
#
loop_
_entity.id
_entity.type
_entity.pdbx_description
1 polymer ?
#
loop_
_entity_poly.entity_id
_entity_poly.type
_entity_poly.pdbx_seq_one_letter_code
_entity_poly.pdbx_strand_id
1 'polypeptide(L)'
;MATEAKKAEKKTRAARGTGRLYKRTKDGKEYPPTKKNPGVFWIQYTLNGKRIRRCLTGKDGKPITKLEEAEAERKRLTAPLRAGKQVEQLQALTAALTQAEGQQEQAAENAAPVLPIVKAWDAYLQSPDRPDSGTDTLIDYQGYWNAFARWLKENREDAQALRDISPEIAHDYAKSLSGNKTSPNTYNKHITFLKLLFRVLEKPACLAENPFAPIRRKKLKTNVRRELTIAELKEILSRATGDLQTLLYLGTFTGLRLGDCCTLKWGEIDLDRGLIRRVPNKIAHNENVKPVLIGIPAALYAKLSEAPQSRRKGYVLPRIAELYTSRGATGRPDKQPQLSREIQAHLTACNIQTLKEGTGKEAYKTALKKWETNGKKGTKPSRKRAVVEVGFHSLRHSYVTLHAEAGTPQAMIQANVGHANPAMTAHYTHVGEEAARRAAGALTLNALSAIPERTPLPPWAVEVAKKLNSKNWKQVRTALLNNSAH
;
A
#
# COMPACT_ATOMS: atom_id res chain seq x y z
N MET A 1 87.87 -21.80 -23.49
CA MET A 1 87.87 -21.86 -24.96
C MET A 1 86.83 -20.88 -25.46
N ALA A 2 87.30 -19.84 -26.15
CA ALA A 2 86.46 -18.82 -26.76
C ALA A 2 85.86 -19.36 -28.06
N THR A 3 84.59 -19.10 -28.31
CA THR A 3 84.04 -19.07 -29.67
C THR A 3 83.03 -17.94 -29.80
N GLU A 4 83.32 -17.11 -30.79
CA GLU A 4 82.66 -15.89 -31.17
C GLU A 4 81.21 -16.12 -31.61
N ALA A 5 80.26 -15.41 -30.97
CA ALA A 5 78.91 -15.25 -31.50
C ALA A 5 78.77 -13.86 -32.13
N LYS A 6 78.87 -13.82 -33.46
CA LYS A 6 78.56 -12.67 -34.32
C LYS A 6 77.29 -11.95 -33.85
N LYS A 7 77.46 -10.70 -33.41
CA LYS A 7 76.38 -9.79 -33.00
C LYS A 7 75.58 -9.36 -34.24
N ALA A 8 74.57 -10.15 -34.60
CA ALA A 8 73.57 -9.72 -35.56
C ALA A 8 72.78 -8.54 -34.96
N GLU A 9 72.85 -7.36 -35.57
CA GLU A 9 71.98 -6.23 -35.27
C GLU A 9 70.51 -6.66 -35.40
N LYS A 10 69.90 -7.00 -34.26
CA LYS A 10 68.47 -7.30 -34.15
C LYS A 10 67.71 -6.07 -34.62
N LYS A 11 67.03 -6.18 -35.77
CA LYS A 11 66.06 -5.19 -36.27
C LYS A 11 65.10 -4.83 -35.12
N THR A 12 65.29 -3.69 -34.48
CA THR A 12 64.38 -3.15 -33.47
C THR A 12 63.02 -2.97 -34.12
N ARG A 13 62.06 -3.82 -33.71
CA ARG A 13 60.65 -3.65 -34.09
C ARG A 13 60.20 -2.33 -33.47
N ALA A 14 60.00 -1.30 -34.29
CA ALA A 14 59.49 -0.02 -33.83
C ALA A 14 58.21 -0.24 -33.01
N ALA A 15 58.10 0.43 -31.85
CA ALA A 15 56.94 0.32 -30.97
C ALA A 15 55.64 0.55 -31.78
N ARG A 16 54.64 -0.33 -31.59
CA ARG A 16 53.34 -0.26 -32.29
C ARG A 16 52.79 1.16 -32.23
N GLY A 17 52.54 1.77 -33.40
CA GLY A 17 51.98 3.13 -33.53
C GLY A 17 52.98 4.26 -33.85
N THR A 18 54.30 4.00 -33.91
CA THR A 18 55.31 5.06 -34.12
C THR A 18 55.73 5.28 -35.58
N GLY A 19 55.41 4.33 -36.47
CA GLY A 19 55.78 4.37 -37.90
C GLY A 19 57.29 4.26 -38.14
N ARG A 20 57.72 3.25 -38.91
CA ARG A 20 59.13 3.07 -39.28
C ARG A 20 59.45 3.93 -40.51
N LEU A 21 60.37 4.87 -40.35
CA LEU A 21 60.91 5.66 -41.45
C LEU A 21 62.06 4.91 -42.14
N TYR A 22 62.14 4.99 -43.46
CA TYR A 22 63.24 4.44 -44.26
C TYR A 22 63.40 5.20 -45.58
N LYS A 23 64.56 5.08 -46.23
CA LYS A 23 64.88 5.76 -47.49
C LYS A 23 64.90 4.75 -48.63
N ARG A 24 64.36 5.11 -49.80
CA ARG A 24 64.34 4.24 -50.98
C ARG A 24 65.03 4.95 -52.15
N THR A 25 66.03 4.28 -52.73
CA THR A 25 66.76 4.73 -53.93
C THR A 25 65.92 4.53 -55.20
N LYS A 26 66.32 5.15 -56.32
CA LYS A 26 65.69 4.91 -57.64
C LYS A 26 65.77 3.43 -58.06
N ASP A 27 66.84 2.74 -57.67
CA ASP A 27 67.05 1.30 -57.93
C ASP A 27 66.28 0.39 -56.97
N GLY A 28 65.40 0.96 -56.14
CA GLY A 28 64.51 0.22 -55.26
C GLY A 28 65.14 -0.28 -53.95
N LYS A 29 66.45 -0.09 -53.72
CA LYS A 29 67.13 -0.47 -52.47
C LYS A 29 66.68 0.39 -51.29
N GLU A 30 66.36 -0.26 -50.16
CA GLU A 30 65.91 0.37 -48.91
C GLU A 30 67.08 0.56 -47.93
N TYR A 31 67.22 1.77 -47.40
CA TYR A 31 68.24 2.12 -46.42
C TYR A 31 67.61 2.69 -45.14
N PRO A 32 68.27 2.54 -43.98
CA PRO A 32 67.93 3.29 -42.78
C PRO A 32 67.92 4.79 -43.05
N PRO A 33 67.05 5.56 -42.36
CA PRO A 33 66.90 6.99 -42.61
C PRO A 33 68.18 7.81 -42.31
N THR A 34 69.11 7.23 -41.54
CA THR A 34 70.40 7.83 -41.16
C THR A 34 71.53 7.64 -42.19
N LYS A 35 71.36 6.78 -43.21
CA LYS A 35 72.41 6.57 -44.23
C LYS A 35 72.40 7.67 -45.30
N LYS A 36 73.59 8.14 -45.69
CA LYS A 36 73.80 9.27 -46.63
C LYS A 36 73.41 9.00 -48.09
N ASN A 37 72.99 7.78 -48.45
CA ASN A 37 72.62 7.42 -49.82
C ASN A 37 71.50 8.33 -50.38
N PRO A 38 71.55 8.76 -51.66
CA PRO A 38 70.49 9.57 -52.27
C PRO A 38 69.19 8.77 -52.41
N GLY A 39 68.04 9.37 -52.17
CA GLY A 39 66.76 8.65 -52.17
C GLY A 39 65.63 9.42 -51.49
N VAL A 40 64.42 8.87 -51.60
CA VAL A 40 63.19 9.47 -51.07
C VAL A 40 62.76 8.78 -49.78
N PHE A 41 62.15 9.52 -48.85
CA PHE A 41 61.70 8.97 -47.57
C PHE A 41 60.34 8.28 -47.68
N TRP A 42 60.21 7.13 -47.05
CA TRP A 42 59.00 6.31 -46.95
C TRP A 42 58.70 6.01 -45.48
N ILE A 43 57.41 5.88 -45.18
CA ILE A 43 56.92 5.44 -43.87
C ILE A 43 56.22 4.08 -43.98
N GLN A 44 56.47 3.21 -43.01
CA GLN A 44 55.76 1.97 -42.82
C GLN A 44 55.06 1.96 -41.46
N TYR A 45 53.74 1.81 -41.43
CA TYR A 45 52.95 1.65 -40.21
C TYR A 45 51.81 0.64 -40.41
N THR A 46 51.20 0.20 -39.32
CA THR A 46 50.06 -0.72 -39.34
C THR A 46 48.81 0.04 -38.93
N LEU A 47 47.75 -0.06 -39.73
CA LEU A 47 46.42 0.48 -39.44
C LEU A 47 45.41 -0.63 -39.70
N ASN A 48 44.53 -0.93 -38.75
CA ASN A 48 43.51 -1.97 -38.84
C ASN A 48 44.05 -3.34 -39.30
N GLY A 49 45.20 -3.76 -38.75
CA GLY A 49 45.85 -5.03 -39.09
C GLY A 49 46.58 -5.07 -40.45
N LYS A 50 46.37 -4.08 -41.34
CA LYS A 50 47.05 -3.99 -42.64
C LYS A 50 48.32 -3.14 -42.56
N ARG A 51 49.39 -3.61 -43.19
CA ARG A 51 50.66 -2.89 -43.30
C ARG A 51 50.59 -1.90 -44.46
N ILE A 52 50.70 -0.61 -44.15
CA ILE A 52 50.73 0.46 -45.14
C ILE A 52 52.17 0.93 -45.32
N ARG A 53 52.59 1.07 -46.59
CA ARG A 53 53.88 1.65 -47.00
C ARG A 53 53.60 2.82 -47.93
N ARG A 54 54.05 4.02 -47.58
CA ARG A 54 53.77 5.23 -48.35
C ARG A 54 55.02 6.09 -48.49
N CYS A 55 55.21 6.65 -49.69
CA CYS A 55 56.21 7.69 -49.95
C CYS A 55 55.80 8.99 -49.24
N LEU A 56 56.70 9.60 -48.48
CA LEU A 56 56.44 10.89 -47.86
C LEU A 56 56.57 11.99 -48.90
N THR A 57 55.57 12.86 -48.95
CA THR A 57 55.48 13.97 -49.91
C THR A 57 55.34 15.28 -49.13
N GLY A 58 56.05 16.32 -49.59
CA GLY A 58 55.96 17.66 -49.02
C GLY A 58 54.63 18.33 -49.40
N LYS A 59 54.41 19.56 -48.90
CA LYS A 59 53.19 20.34 -49.19
C LYS A 59 52.98 20.59 -50.69
N ASP A 60 54.05 20.58 -51.47
CA ASP A 60 54.06 20.81 -52.92
C ASP A 60 53.90 19.51 -53.75
N GLY A 61 53.57 18.38 -53.10
CA GLY A 61 53.41 17.07 -53.76
C GLY A 61 54.72 16.38 -54.16
N LYS A 62 55.88 17.04 -54.02
CA LYS A 62 57.19 16.47 -54.32
C LYS A 62 57.65 15.48 -53.23
N PRO A 63 58.36 14.39 -53.58
CA PRO A 63 58.90 13.44 -52.60
C PRO A 63 59.90 14.10 -51.63
N ILE A 64 59.76 13.81 -50.33
CA ILE A 64 60.65 14.36 -49.30
C ILE A 64 62.02 13.67 -49.37
N THR A 65 63.08 14.46 -49.42
CA THR A 65 64.49 13.99 -49.49
C THR A 65 65.34 14.44 -48.30
N LYS A 66 64.81 15.34 -47.44
CA LYS A 66 65.44 15.80 -46.19
C LYS A 66 64.86 15.05 -44.98
N LEU A 67 65.73 14.73 -44.01
CA LEU A 67 65.35 13.92 -42.84
C LEU A 67 64.40 14.66 -41.90
N GLU A 68 64.64 15.95 -41.64
CA GLU A 68 63.82 16.76 -40.72
C GLU A 68 62.37 16.88 -41.20
N GLU A 69 62.17 17.17 -42.49
CA GLU A 69 60.85 17.21 -43.13
C GLU A 69 60.15 15.85 -43.08
N ALA A 70 60.91 14.76 -43.26
CA ALA A 70 60.39 13.39 -43.20
C ALA A 70 59.98 13.00 -41.77
N GLU A 71 60.70 13.46 -40.74
CA GLU A 71 60.33 13.23 -39.35
C GLU A 71 59.11 14.04 -38.91
N ALA A 72 59.00 15.29 -39.35
CA ALA A 72 57.83 16.13 -39.11
C ALA A 72 56.56 15.49 -39.71
N GLU A 73 56.64 15.02 -40.95
CA GLU A 73 55.52 14.37 -41.63
C GLU A 73 55.18 13.01 -41.01
N ARG A 74 56.18 12.24 -40.57
CA ARG A 74 55.96 11.02 -39.77
C ARG A 74 55.21 11.30 -38.48
N LYS A 75 55.59 12.34 -37.74
CA LYS A 75 54.93 12.74 -36.49
C LYS A 75 53.47 13.10 -36.77
N ARG A 76 53.17 13.87 -37.83
CA ARG A 76 51.80 14.19 -38.26
C ARG A 76 50.97 12.95 -38.58
N LEU A 77 51.48 12.05 -39.42
CA LEU A 77 50.76 10.85 -39.87
C LEU A 77 50.52 9.84 -38.73
N THR A 78 51.40 9.81 -37.73
CA THR A 78 51.28 8.89 -36.59
C THR A 78 50.61 9.52 -35.36
N ALA A 79 50.31 10.82 -35.36
CA ALA A 79 49.65 11.51 -34.25
C ALA A 79 48.24 10.95 -33.94
N PRO A 80 47.35 10.68 -34.92
CA PRO A 80 46.03 10.11 -34.64
C PRO A 80 46.10 8.70 -34.05
N LEU A 81 47.09 7.90 -34.48
CA LEU A 81 47.32 6.55 -33.96
C LEU A 81 47.78 6.55 -32.50
N ARG A 82 48.60 7.53 -32.11
CA ARG A 82 49.03 7.71 -30.72
C ARG A 82 47.91 8.21 -29.84
N ALA A 83 47.14 9.19 -30.32
CA ALA A 83 45.97 9.70 -29.63
C ALA A 83 44.94 8.59 -29.39
N GLY A 84 44.63 7.75 -30.39
CA GLY A 84 43.72 6.61 -30.23
C GLY A 84 44.17 5.60 -29.18
N LYS A 85 45.47 5.25 -29.15
CA LYS A 85 46.03 4.37 -28.11
C LYS A 85 45.96 5.00 -26.71
N GLN A 86 46.15 6.32 -26.61
CA GLN A 86 46.02 7.04 -25.35
C GLN A 86 44.55 7.07 -24.87
N VAL A 87 43.59 7.20 -25.79
CA VAL A 87 42.16 7.06 -25.49
C VAL A 87 41.83 5.66 -24.98
N GLU A 88 42.31 4.60 -25.62
CA GLU A 88 42.12 3.21 -25.15
C GLU A 88 42.70 3.00 -23.75
N GLN A 89 43.88 3.56 -23.47
CA GLN A 89 44.51 3.48 -22.14
C GLN A 89 43.70 4.23 -21.09
N LEU A 90 43.19 5.42 -21.40
CA LEU A 90 42.34 6.20 -20.51
C LEU A 90 41.01 5.48 -20.25
N GLN A 91 40.38 4.90 -21.27
CA GLN A 91 39.17 4.08 -21.13
C GLN A 91 39.38 2.87 -20.23
N ALA A 92 40.51 2.16 -20.40
CA ALA A 92 40.87 1.05 -19.52
C ALA A 92 41.10 1.50 -18.07
N LEU A 93 41.69 2.68 -17.87
CA LEU A 93 41.89 3.31 -16.57
C LEU A 93 40.56 3.70 -15.92
N THR A 94 39.62 4.28 -16.68
CA THR A 94 38.27 4.60 -16.20
C THR A 94 37.52 3.33 -15.79
N ALA A 95 37.58 2.27 -16.61
CA ALA A 95 36.95 0.99 -16.26
C ALA A 95 37.56 0.37 -14.98
N ALA A 96 38.87 0.44 -14.82
CA ALA A 96 39.56 0.00 -13.60
C ALA A 96 39.21 0.86 -12.38
N LEU A 97 39.07 2.18 -12.56
CA LEU A 97 38.63 3.09 -11.50
C LEU A 97 37.21 2.75 -11.04
N THR A 98 36.25 2.59 -11.96
CA THR A 98 34.88 2.18 -11.63
C THR A 98 34.84 0.83 -10.92
N GLN A 99 35.68 -0.12 -11.32
CA GLN A 99 35.79 -1.41 -10.63
C GLN A 99 36.35 -1.25 -9.21
N ALA A 100 37.35 -0.39 -9.01
CA ALA A 100 37.93 -0.11 -7.70
C ALA A 100 36.96 0.65 -6.79
N GLU A 101 36.21 1.62 -7.33
CA GLU A 101 35.14 2.34 -6.64
C GLU A 101 34.05 1.36 -6.16
N GLY A 102 33.59 0.44 -7.03
CA GLY A 102 32.64 -0.60 -6.63
C GLY A 102 33.18 -1.55 -5.57
N GLN A 103 34.46 -1.91 -5.63
CA GLN A 103 35.12 -2.70 -4.58
C GLN A 103 35.22 -1.94 -3.25
N GLN A 104 35.52 -0.64 -3.30
CA GLN A 104 35.60 0.23 -2.14
C GLN A 104 34.22 0.40 -1.47
N GLU A 105 33.17 0.59 -2.26
CA GLU A 105 31.79 0.70 -1.79
C GLU A 105 31.35 -0.61 -1.13
N GLN A 106 31.63 -1.75 -1.76
CA GLN A 106 31.35 -3.08 -1.18
C GLN A 106 32.14 -3.34 0.11
N ALA A 107 33.40 -2.91 0.17
CA ALA A 107 34.23 -3.04 1.37
C ALA A 107 33.72 -2.13 2.51
N ALA A 108 33.24 -0.92 2.20
CA ALA A 108 32.62 -0.01 3.15
C ALA A 108 31.29 -0.55 3.68
N GLU A 109 30.43 -1.13 2.83
CA GLU A 109 29.20 -1.83 3.25
C GLU A 109 29.51 -3.03 4.16
N ASN A 110 30.53 -3.82 3.83
CA ASN A 110 30.95 -4.95 4.67
C ASN A 110 31.52 -4.51 6.03
N ALA A 111 32.13 -3.33 6.08
CA ALA A 111 32.67 -2.72 7.29
C ALA A 111 31.63 -1.94 8.11
N ALA A 112 30.44 -1.66 7.56
CA ALA A 112 29.38 -0.94 8.24
C ALA A 112 28.89 -1.73 9.47
N PRO A 113 28.63 -1.05 10.60
CA PRO A 113 28.18 -1.72 11.82
C PRO A 113 26.84 -2.41 11.56
N VAL A 114 26.86 -3.73 11.69
CA VAL A 114 25.70 -4.57 11.43
C VAL A 114 24.57 -4.18 12.39
N LEU A 115 23.41 -3.78 11.87
CA LEU A 115 22.28 -3.41 12.70
C LEU A 115 21.77 -4.67 13.45
N PRO A 116 21.97 -4.77 14.78
CA PRO A 116 21.56 -5.95 15.53
C PRO A 116 20.03 -6.01 15.60
N ILE A 117 19.45 -7.20 15.63
CA ILE A 117 18.00 -7.39 15.74
C ILE A 117 17.44 -6.63 16.96
N VAL A 118 18.16 -6.63 18.08
CA VAL A 118 17.74 -5.91 19.30
C VAL A 118 17.60 -4.40 19.12
N LYS A 119 18.36 -3.77 18.20
CA LYS A 119 18.29 -2.33 17.92
C LYS A 119 17.40 -1.97 16.74
N ALA A 120 16.91 -2.95 15.98
CA ALA A 120 16.17 -2.70 14.75
C ALA A 120 14.86 -1.93 14.98
N TRP A 121 14.16 -2.18 16.09
CA TRP A 121 12.95 -1.43 16.43
C TRP A 121 13.24 0.07 16.69
N ASP A 122 14.28 0.37 17.47
CA ASP A 122 14.64 1.74 17.78
C ASP A 122 15.14 2.49 16.53
N ALA A 123 15.92 1.81 15.69
CA ALA A 123 16.34 2.34 14.39
C ALA A 123 15.13 2.63 13.48
N TYR A 124 14.12 1.75 13.47
CA TYR A 124 12.89 1.99 12.72
C TYR A 124 12.13 3.21 13.23
N LEU A 125 12.05 3.41 14.55
CA LEU A 125 11.37 4.57 15.14
C LEU A 125 12.08 5.89 14.85
N GLN A 126 13.41 5.88 14.80
CA GLN A 126 14.25 7.05 14.54
C GLN A 126 14.40 7.37 13.04
N SER A 127 14.03 6.44 12.15
CA SER A 127 14.20 6.63 10.71
C SER A 127 13.26 7.71 10.16
N PRO A 128 13.78 8.71 9.41
CA PRO A 128 12.96 9.71 8.73
C PRO A 128 12.15 9.13 7.56
N ASP A 129 12.56 7.97 7.02
CA ASP A 129 11.89 7.30 5.90
C ASP A 129 10.64 6.51 6.34
N ARG A 130 10.39 6.46 7.66
CA ARG A 130 9.21 5.84 8.25
C ARG A 130 7.95 6.65 7.88
N PRO A 131 6.86 6.02 7.40
CA PRO A 131 5.58 6.69 7.24
C PRO A 131 5.07 7.23 8.58
N ASP A 132 4.50 8.43 8.57
CA ASP A 132 3.84 8.94 9.76
C ASP A 132 2.70 8.00 10.18
N SER A 133 2.73 7.60 11.44
CA SER A 133 1.91 6.52 11.97
C SER A 133 1.46 6.90 13.38
N GLY A 134 0.15 6.87 13.61
CA GLY A 134 -0.41 7.16 14.92
C GLY A 134 0.03 6.16 16.01
N THR A 135 -0.07 6.59 17.26
CA THR A 135 0.39 5.85 18.45
C THR A 135 -0.12 4.41 18.52
N ASP A 136 -1.42 4.18 18.27
CA ASP A 136 -2.00 2.83 18.30
C ASP A 136 -1.42 1.92 17.19
N THR A 137 -1.05 2.49 16.05
CA THR A 137 -0.44 1.76 14.93
C THR A 137 1.00 1.38 15.25
N LEU A 138 1.77 2.28 15.87
CA LEU A 138 3.13 1.99 16.33
C LEU A 138 3.14 0.90 17.40
N ILE A 139 2.17 0.92 18.31
CA ILE A 139 2.01 -0.11 19.33
C ILE A 139 1.66 -1.48 18.71
N ASP A 140 0.82 -1.52 17.66
CA ASP A 140 0.54 -2.74 16.90
C ASP A 140 1.79 -3.25 16.16
N TYR A 141 2.53 -2.35 15.51
CA TYR A 141 3.80 -2.63 14.83
C TYR A 141 4.84 -3.22 15.78
N GLN A 142 5.02 -2.62 16.96
CA GLN A 142 5.90 -3.15 18.00
C GLN A 142 5.46 -4.56 18.42
N GLY A 143 4.15 -4.79 18.53
CA GLY A 143 3.60 -6.12 18.81
C GLY A 143 3.98 -7.17 17.75
N TYR A 144 3.91 -6.80 16.47
CA TYR A 144 4.30 -7.69 15.36
C TYR A 144 5.82 -7.91 15.33
N TRP A 145 6.61 -6.86 15.55
CA TRP A 145 8.05 -6.96 15.69
C TRP A 145 8.47 -7.89 16.83
N ASN A 146 7.92 -7.69 18.03
CA ASN A 146 8.23 -8.50 19.20
C ASN A 146 7.84 -9.97 19.00
N ALA A 147 6.77 -10.25 18.26
CA ALA A 147 6.41 -11.61 17.89
C ALA A 147 7.41 -12.24 16.91
N PHE A 148 7.92 -11.47 15.95
CA PHE A 148 8.97 -11.93 15.03
C PHE A 148 10.31 -12.14 15.75
N ALA A 149 10.76 -11.17 16.54
CA ALA A 149 12.01 -11.24 17.29
C ALA A 149 12.02 -12.41 18.30
N ARG A 150 10.89 -12.67 18.97
CA ARG A 150 10.75 -13.86 19.83
C ARG A 150 10.87 -15.16 19.03
N TRP A 151 10.16 -15.26 17.91
CA TRP A 151 10.23 -16.45 17.06
C TRP A 151 11.65 -16.67 16.54
N LEU A 152 12.36 -15.60 16.14
CA LEU A 152 13.74 -15.67 15.69
C LEU A 152 14.64 -16.25 16.79
N LYS A 153 14.55 -15.72 18.01
CA LYS A 153 15.31 -16.22 19.17
C LYS A 153 15.05 -17.71 19.46
N GLU A 154 13.82 -18.18 19.27
CA GLU A 154 13.42 -19.57 19.56
C GLU A 154 13.79 -20.55 18.44
N ASN A 155 13.95 -20.10 17.20
CA ASN A 155 14.06 -20.98 16.03
C ASN A 155 15.35 -20.79 15.22
N ARG A 156 16.03 -19.64 15.35
CA ARG A 156 17.16 -19.19 14.52
C ARG A 156 18.15 -18.37 15.34
N GLU A 157 18.89 -19.04 16.21
CA GLU A 157 19.93 -18.41 17.05
C GLU A 157 21.14 -17.92 16.23
N ASP A 158 21.28 -18.43 15.01
CA ASP A 158 22.28 -18.04 14.01
C ASP A 158 22.08 -16.61 13.46
N ALA A 159 20.85 -16.08 13.51
CA ALA A 159 20.52 -14.77 12.98
C ALA A 159 20.50 -13.71 14.08
N GLN A 160 21.61 -12.98 14.25
CA GLN A 160 21.75 -11.95 15.29
C GLN A 160 21.55 -10.53 14.77
N ALA A 161 21.68 -10.33 13.46
CA ALA A 161 21.54 -9.04 12.82
C ALA A 161 20.51 -9.03 11.69
N LEU A 162 20.06 -7.84 11.30
CA LEU A 162 18.95 -7.70 10.34
C LEU A 162 19.34 -8.22 8.94
N ARG A 163 20.61 -8.11 8.56
CA ARG A 163 21.15 -8.65 7.28
C ARG A 163 21.21 -10.17 7.23
N ASP A 164 21.22 -10.84 8.38
CA ASP A 164 21.29 -12.31 8.46
C ASP A 164 19.94 -12.94 8.10
N ILE A 165 18.88 -12.13 8.00
CA ILE A 165 17.51 -12.58 7.70
C ILE A 165 17.37 -12.86 6.20
N SER A 166 17.61 -14.12 5.81
CA SER A 166 17.42 -14.59 4.45
C SER A 166 15.94 -14.69 4.06
N PRO A 167 15.62 -14.74 2.76
CA PRO A 167 14.27 -15.08 2.28
C PRO A 167 13.74 -16.39 2.85
N GLU A 168 14.60 -17.37 3.16
CA GLU A 168 14.19 -18.65 3.76
C GLU A 168 13.69 -18.46 5.19
N ILE A 169 14.41 -17.67 6.02
CA ILE A 169 13.97 -17.31 7.37
C ILE A 169 12.61 -16.61 7.33
N ALA A 170 12.44 -15.68 6.39
CA ALA A 170 11.17 -14.97 6.23
C ALA A 170 10.02 -15.91 5.84
N HIS A 171 10.27 -16.90 4.97
CA HIS A 171 9.30 -17.93 4.62
C HIS A 171 8.97 -18.85 5.79
N ASP A 172 9.96 -19.25 6.58
CA ASP A 172 9.77 -20.08 7.78
C ASP A 172 8.91 -19.36 8.83
N TYR A 173 9.13 -18.07 9.04
CA TYR A 173 8.26 -17.27 9.90
C TYR A 173 6.83 -17.19 9.36
N ALA A 174 6.67 -16.96 8.06
CA ALA A 174 5.36 -16.95 7.42
C ALA A 174 4.64 -18.32 7.54
N LYS A 175 5.40 -19.42 7.46
CA LYS A 175 4.90 -20.79 7.68
C LYS A 175 4.50 -21.00 9.13
N SER A 176 5.29 -20.53 10.10
CA SER A 176 4.98 -20.63 11.53
C SER A 176 3.70 -19.87 11.90
N LEU A 177 3.48 -18.67 11.33
CA LEU A 177 2.23 -17.94 11.48
C LEU A 177 1.03 -18.72 10.94
N SER A 178 1.23 -19.43 9.82
CA SER A 178 0.20 -20.23 9.16
C SER A 178 -0.15 -21.50 9.94
N GLY A 179 0.85 -22.25 10.39
CA GLY A 179 0.69 -23.45 11.22
C GLY A 179 0.03 -23.14 12.56
N ASN A 180 0.24 -21.92 13.06
CA ASN A 180 -0.43 -21.39 14.23
C ASN A 180 -1.91 -21.05 14.03
N LYS A 181 -2.63 -21.51 13.00
CA LYS A 181 -4.06 -21.17 12.79
C LYS A 181 -4.37 -19.66 12.90
N THR A 182 -3.40 -18.82 12.56
CA THR A 182 -3.55 -17.36 12.62
C THR A 182 -4.52 -16.90 11.55
N SER A 183 -5.40 -15.94 11.88
CA SER A 183 -6.36 -15.44 10.89
C SER A 183 -5.62 -14.84 9.68
N PRO A 184 -6.15 -14.98 8.44
CA PRO A 184 -5.56 -14.34 7.27
C PRO A 184 -5.31 -12.84 7.43
N ASN A 185 -6.18 -12.15 8.18
CA ASN A 185 -6.01 -10.74 8.50
C ASN A 185 -4.78 -10.49 9.37
N THR A 186 -4.64 -11.22 10.48
CA THR A 186 -3.48 -11.09 11.37
C THR A 186 -2.18 -11.46 10.64
N TYR A 187 -2.18 -12.56 9.87
CA TYR A 187 -1.04 -12.94 9.03
C TYR A 187 -0.62 -11.79 8.10
N ASN A 188 -1.58 -11.23 7.37
CA ASN A 188 -1.31 -10.13 6.45
C ASN A 188 -0.77 -8.88 7.16
N LYS A 189 -1.21 -8.59 8.39
CA LYS A 189 -0.67 -7.46 9.18
C LYS A 189 0.80 -7.66 9.54
N HIS A 190 1.18 -8.86 9.99
CA HIS A 190 2.59 -9.17 10.26
C HIS A 190 3.45 -9.02 8.99
N ILE A 191 3.04 -9.66 7.90
CA ILE A 191 3.80 -9.61 6.63
C ILE A 191 3.88 -8.18 6.09
N THR A 192 2.79 -7.41 6.14
CA THR A 192 2.78 -6.01 5.66
C THR A 192 3.71 -5.13 6.48
N PHE A 193 3.71 -5.29 7.81
CA PHE A 193 4.61 -4.54 8.68
C PHE A 193 6.07 -4.95 8.48
N LEU A 194 6.39 -6.25 8.38
CA LEU A 194 7.77 -6.69 8.17
C LEU A 194 8.31 -6.24 6.81
N LYS A 195 7.49 -6.27 5.75
CA LYS A 195 7.84 -5.64 4.47
C LYS A 195 8.19 -4.16 4.64
N LEU A 196 7.39 -3.42 5.41
CA LEU A 196 7.63 -2.00 5.68
C LEU A 196 8.93 -1.78 6.47
N LEU A 197 9.15 -2.50 7.57
CA LEU A 197 10.32 -2.35 8.43
C LEU A 197 11.61 -2.63 7.66
N PHE A 198 11.68 -3.74 6.92
CA PHE A 198 12.88 -4.10 6.14
C PHE A 198 13.13 -3.13 4.98
N ARG A 199 12.07 -2.53 4.40
CA ARG A 199 12.22 -1.46 3.40
C ARG A 199 12.78 -0.17 4.03
N VAL A 200 12.29 0.22 5.21
CA VAL A 200 12.75 1.44 5.91
C VAL A 200 14.19 1.30 6.41
N LEU A 201 14.60 0.07 6.76
CA LEU A 201 15.94 -0.22 7.27
C LEU A 201 16.89 -0.81 6.22
N GLU A 202 16.56 -0.72 4.94
CA GLU A 202 17.34 -1.30 3.84
C GLU A 202 18.78 -0.74 3.80
N LYS A 203 18.93 0.59 3.77
CA LYS A 203 20.25 1.23 3.78
C LYS A 203 20.96 1.11 5.14
N PRO A 204 20.33 1.43 6.29
CA PRO A 204 21.01 1.34 7.60
C PRO A 204 21.49 -0.06 7.97
N ALA A 205 20.82 -1.11 7.47
CA ALA A 205 21.22 -2.49 7.73
C ALA A 205 22.01 -3.14 6.58
N CYS A 206 22.35 -2.39 5.52
CA CYS A 206 23.05 -2.90 4.34
C CYS A 206 22.39 -4.17 3.77
N LEU A 207 21.08 -4.13 3.59
CA LEU A 207 20.33 -5.25 3.04
C LEU A 207 20.51 -5.30 1.52
N ALA A 208 20.89 -6.47 0.99
CA ALA A 208 20.93 -6.69 -0.46
C ALA A 208 19.52 -6.65 -1.09
N GLU A 209 18.53 -7.18 -0.37
CA GLU A 209 17.12 -7.13 -0.75
C GLU A 209 16.22 -7.30 0.48
N ASN A 210 14.93 -6.99 0.32
CA ASN A 210 13.95 -7.19 1.39
C ASN A 210 13.45 -8.65 1.43
N PRO A 211 13.78 -9.43 2.48
CA PRO A 211 13.48 -10.87 2.53
C PRO A 211 11.97 -11.16 2.61
N PHE A 212 11.16 -10.20 3.07
CA PHE A 212 9.71 -10.35 3.13
C PHE A 212 9.02 -9.98 1.83
N ALA A 213 9.65 -9.21 0.92
CA ALA A 213 9.05 -8.71 -0.32
C ALA A 213 8.32 -9.78 -1.17
N PRO A 214 8.89 -10.98 -1.43
CA PRO A 214 8.24 -11.99 -2.26
C PRO A 214 7.02 -12.67 -1.60
N ILE A 215 6.86 -12.55 -0.28
CA ILE A 215 5.82 -13.27 0.46
C ILE A 215 4.43 -12.72 0.09
N ARG A 216 3.57 -13.62 -0.41
CA ARG A 216 2.21 -13.27 -0.85
C ARG A 216 1.26 -13.12 0.34
N ARG A 217 0.36 -12.14 0.22
CA ARG A 217 -0.74 -11.95 1.16
C ARG A 217 -1.78 -13.06 0.99
N LYS A 218 -2.39 -13.47 2.10
CA LYS A 218 -3.53 -14.40 2.08
C LYS A 218 -4.81 -13.68 1.69
N LYS A 219 -5.67 -14.36 0.92
CA LYS A 219 -7.02 -13.87 0.62
C LYS A 219 -7.81 -13.74 1.92
N LEU A 220 -8.47 -12.60 2.09
CA LEU A 220 -9.34 -12.33 3.22
C LEU A 220 -10.75 -12.80 2.89
N LYS A 221 -11.34 -13.62 3.77
CA LYS A 221 -12.79 -13.78 3.82
C LYS A 221 -13.31 -12.67 4.73
N THR A 222 -14.00 -11.68 4.17
CA THR A 222 -14.56 -10.58 4.93
C THR A 222 -15.78 -11.08 5.70
N ASN A 223 -15.65 -11.23 7.02
CA ASN A 223 -16.81 -11.42 7.88
C ASN A 223 -17.45 -10.05 8.09
N VAL A 224 -18.56 -9.79 7.39
CA VAL A 224 -19.37 -8.60 7.58
C VAL A 224 -20.13 -8.75 8.89
N ARG A 225 -20.25 -7.66 9.67
CA ARG A 225 -21.10 -7.68 10.86
C ARG A 225 -22.56 -7.67 10.41
N ARG A 226 -23.41 -8.43 11.10
CA ARG A 226 -24.84 -8.47 10.82
C ARG A 226 -25.45 -7.10 11.08
N GLU A 227 -26.26 -6.59 10.14
CA GLU A 227 -27.16 -5.46 10.41
C GLU A 227 -28.25 -5.83 11.43
N LEU A 228 -28.71 -4.82 12.17
CA LEU A 228 -29.89 -4.91 13.04
C LEU A 228 -31.15 -4.58 12.24
N THR A 229 -32.21 -5.36 12.48
CA THR A 229 -33.56 -5.11 11.94
C THR A 229 -34.20 -3.88 12.59
N ILE A 230 -35.25 -3.32 11.97
CA ILE A 230 -36.00 -2.18 12.55
C ILE A 230 -36.58 -2.53 13.93
N ALA A 231 -37.04 -3.77 14.13
CA ALA A 231 -37.56 -4.23 15.43
C ALA A 231 -36.45 -4.26 16.49
N GLU A 232 -35.29 -4.82 16.16
CA GLU A 232 -34.13 -4.83 17.07
C GLU A 232 -33.62 -3.41 17.36
N LEU A 233 -33.59 -2.52 16.35
CA LEU A 233 -33.22 -1.12 16.55
C LEU A 233 -34.19 -0.41 17.52
N LYS A 234 -35.50 -0.61 17.36
CA LYS A 234 -36.49 -0.06 18.30
C LYS A 234 -36.25 -0.58 19.72
N GLU A 235 -36.00 -1.87 19.87
CA GLU A 235 -35.78 -2.51 21.17
C GLU A 235 -34.53 -1.98 21.88
N ILE A 236 -33.39 -1.87 21.18
CA ILE A 236 -32.15 -1.38 21.80
C ILE A 236 -32.24 0.10 22.14
N LEU A 237 -32.99 0.90 21.37
CA LEU A 237 -33.15 2.33 21.60
C LEU A 237 -34.13 2.62 22.74
N SER A 238 -35.20 1.83 22.88
CA SER A 238 -36.21 2.02 23.92
C SER A 238 -35.72 1.57 25.31
N ARG A 239 -34.95 0.47 25.38
CA ARG A 239 -34.41 -0.06 26.64
C ARG A 239 -33.18 0.66 27.16
N ALA A 240 -32.43 1.34 26.29
CA ALA A 240 -31.24 2.06 26.71
C ALA A 240 -31.62 3.32 27.48
N THR A 241 -30.79 3.71 28.45
CA THR A 241 -30.97 4.95 29.23
C THR A 241 -29.70 5.79 29.24
N GLY A 242 -29.84 7.08 29.57
CA GLY A 242 -28.74 8.02 29.72
C GLY A 242 -27.84 8.14 28.48
N ASP A 243 -26.54 8.32 28.71
CA ASP A 243 -25.53 8.50 27.64
C ASP A 243 -25.48 7.32 26.66
N LEU A 244 -25.74 6.09 27.12
CA LEU A 244 -25.75 4.91 26.25
C LEU A 244 -26.89 5.01 25.23
N GLN A 245 -28.07 5.46 25.64
CA GLN A 245 -29.19 5.69 24.72
C GLN A 245 -28.80 6.71 23.67
N THR A 246 -28.31 7.88 24.07
CA THR A 246 -27.89 8.93 23.12
C THR A 246 -26.78 8.44 22.18
N LEU A 247 -25.83 7.63 22.67
CA LEU A 247 -24.80 6.99 21.82
C LEU A 247 -25.40 6.06 20.76
N LEU A 248 -26.39 5.23 21.13
CA LEU A 248 -27.07 4.34 20.19
C LEU A 248 -27.91 5.12 19.18
N TYR A 249 -28.59 6.20 19.59
CA TYR A 249 -29.29 7.12 18.68
C TYR A 249 -28.31 7.71 17.65
N LEU A 250 -27.18 8.25 18.11
CA LEU A 250 -26.16 8.78 17.22
C LEU A 250 -25.66 7.71 16.24
N GLY A 251 -25.30 6.51 16.72
CA GLY A 251 -24.85 5.42 15.86
C GLY A 251 -25.88 4.99 14.82
N THR A 252 -27.16 4.93 15.20
CA THR A 252 -28.27 4.48 14.33
C THR A 252 -28.61 5.51 13.25
N PHE A 253 -28.71 6.78 13.62
CA PHE A 253 -29.23 7.83 12.73
C PHE A 253 -28.14 8.56 11.94
N THR A 254 -26.86 8.39 12.27
CA THR A 254 -25.77 9.08 11.57
C THR A 254 -24.80 8.15 10.84
N GLY A 255 -24.72 6.86 11.20
CA GLY A 255 -23.75 5.93 10.61
C GLY A 255 -22.28 6.25 10.94
N LEU A 256 -22.04 7.19 11.87
CA LEU A 256 -20.71 7.54 12.34
C LEU A 256 -20.02 6.35 13.05
N ARG A 257 -18.68 6.33 13.06
CA ARG A 257 -17.94 5.29 13.78
C ARG A 257 -18.05 5.53 15.28
N LEU A 258 -17.85 4.48 16.09
CA LEU A 258 -17.93 4.57 17.56
C LEU A 258 -17.13 5.76 18.10
N GLY A 259 -15.85 5.88 17.69
CA GLY A 259 -15.01 7.00 18.13
C GLY A 259 -15.54 8.36 17.72
N ASP A 260 -16.13 8.49 16.54
CA ASP A 260 -16.70 9.74 16.05
C ASP A 260 -17.94 10.13 16.87
N CYS A 261 -18.79 9.16 17.24
CA CYS A 261 -19.93 9.40 18.15
C CYS A 261 -19.48 9.73 19.57
N CYS A 262 -18.51 8.99 20.12
CA CYS A 262 -18.00 9.21 21.48
C CYS A 262 -17.37 10.60 21.66
N THR A 263 -16.82 11.17 20.59
CA THR A 263 -16.06 12.44 20.63
C THR A 263 -16.78 13.58 19.91
N LEU A 264 -18.07 13.40 19.59
CA LEU A 264 -18.89 14.44 18.99
C LEU A 264 -19.06 15.62 19.96
N LYS A 265 -18.83 16.84 19.49
CA LYS A 265 -18.97 18.06 20.28
C LYS A 265 -20.26 18.82 19.94
N TRP A 266 -20.80 19.55 20.90
CA TRP A 266 -21.97 20.39 20.69
C TRP A 266 -21.76 21.46 19.61
N GLY A 267 -20.53 21.99 19.47
CA GLY A 267 -20.19 22.93 18.39
C GLY A 267 -20.17 22.32 16.98
N GLU A 268 -20.31 21.00 16.86
CA GLU A 268 -20.44 20.29 15.57
C GLU A 268 -21.91 20.02 15.21
N ILE A 269 -22.86 20.39 16.09
CA ILE A 269 -24.29 20.17 15.93
C ILE A 269 -25.00 21.52 15.79
N ASP A 270 -25.64 21.72 14.65
CA ASP A 270 -26.52 22.83 14.37
C ASP A 270 -27.96 22.31 14.43
N LEU A 271 -28.62 22.48 15.58
CA LEU A 271 -29.99 22.02 15.77
C LEU A 271 -30.99 22.87 14.97
N ASP A 272 -30.75 24.17 14.82
CA ASP A 272 -31.64 25.07 14.09
C ASP A 272 -31.73 24.69 12.61
N ARG A 273 -30.59 24.31 12.01
CA ARG A 273 -30.53 23.81 10.62
C ARG A 273 -30.75 22.30 10.52
N GLY A 274 -30.77 21.58 11.64
CA GLY A 274 -30.88 20.13 11.67
C GLY A 274 -29.68 19.42 11.02
N LEU A 275 -28.45 19.90 11.28
CA LEU A 275 -27.22 19.40 10.64
C LEU A 275 -26.14 19.03 11.67
N ILE A 276 -25.39 17.98 11.39
CA ILE A 276 -24.15 17.63 12.09
C ILE A 276 -23.00 17.74 11.09
N ARG A 277 -21.98 18.52 11.44
CA ARG A 277 -20.74 18.68 10.66
C ARG A 277 -19.58 18.09 11.42
N ARG A 278 -19.19 16.85 11.07
CA ARG A 278 -18.16 16.09 11.80
C ARG A 278 -16.96 15.79 10.91
N VAL A 279 -15.76 16.05 11.41
CA VAL A 279 -14.53 15.52 10.82
C VAL A 279 -14.24 14.15 11.45
N PRO A 280 -14.28 13.03 10.70
CA PRO A 280 -14.05 11.71 11.27
C PRO A 280 -12.62 11.56 11.80
N ASN A 281 -12.47 11.03 13.01
CA ASN A 281 -11.19 10.88 13.72
C ASN A 281 -10.16 10.11 12.90
N LYS A 282 -10.61 9.10 12.13
CA LYS A 282 -9.71 8.25 11.34
C LYS A 282 -9.04 8.99 10.18
N ILE A 283 -9.62 10.07 9.68
CA ILE A 283 -9.06 10.83 8.56
C ILE A 283 -8.55 12.20 8.99
N ALA A 284 -8.76 12.61 10.24
CA ALA A 284 -8.43 13.95 10.74
C ALA A 284 -6.95 14.36 10.59
N HIS A 285 -6.05 13.39 10.40
CA HIS A 285 -4.62 13.62 10.17
C HIS A 285 -4.22 13.80 8.71
N ASN A 286 -5.16 13.66 7.76
CA ASN A 286 -4.85 13.81 6.34
C ASN A 286 -4.81 15.31 5.96
N GLU A 287 -4.08 15.66 4.88
CA GLU A 287 -3.93 17.05 4.44
C GLU A 287 -5.21 17.65 3.82
N ASN A 288 -6.05 16.83 3.18
CA ASN A 288 -7.25 17.27 2.45
C ASN A 288 -8.54 16.68 3.04
N VAL A 289 -8.85 17.01 4.29
CA VAL A 289 -9.99 16.43 5.00
C VAL A 289 -11.26 17.23 4.77
N LYS A 290 -12.24 16.59 4.15
CA LYS A 290 -13.60 17.13 4.05
C LYS A 290 -14.43 16.64 5.24
N PRO A 291 -15.12 17.54 5.95
CA PRO A 291 -16.07 17.14 6.98
C PRO A 291 -17.23 16.41 6.34
N VAL A 292 -17.78 15.47 7.10
CA VAL A 292 -19.04 14.82 6.75
C VAL A 292 -20.17 15.72 7.24
N LEU A 293 -21.16 15.94 6.37
CA LEU A 293 -22.39 16.66 6.69
C LEU A 293 -23.55 15.66 6.76
N ILE A 294 -24.23 15.60 7.90
CA ILE A 294 -25.29 14.62 8.18
C ILE A 294 -26.54 15.37 8.64
N GLY A 295 -27.68 15.11 8.01
CA GLY A 295 -28.97 15.63 8.48
C GLY A 295 -29.42 14.96 9.78
N ILE A 296 -30.11 15.69 10.65
CA ILE A 296 -30.63 15.19 11.93
C ILE A 296 -32.11 14.79 11.74
N PRO A 297 -32.45 13.49 11.77
CA PRO A 297 -33.86 13.06 11.72
C PRO A 297 -34.62 13.47 12.98
N ALA A 298 -35.95 13.59 12.89
CA ALA A 298 -36.81 14.04 13.98
C ALA A 298 -36.58 13.29 15.31
N ALA A 299 -36.37 11.97 15.26
CA ALA A 299 -36.10 11.16 16.45
C ALA A 299 -34.77 11.53 17.13
N LEU A 300 -33.71 11.78 16.35
CA LEU A 300 -32.42 12.23 16.87
C LEU A 300 -32.51 13.68 17.37
N TYR A 301 -33.25 14.54 16.66
CA TYR A 301 -33.47 15.92 17.07
C TYR A 301 -34.15 15.99 18.43
N ALA A 302 -35.24 15.24 18.63
CA ALA A 302 -35.94 15.15 19.91
C ALA A 302 -34.99 14.69 21.02
N LYS A 303 -34.21 13.63 20.75
CA LYS A 303 -33.25 13.11 21.73
C LYS A 303 -32.16 14.10 22.12
N LEU A 304 -31.59 14.81 21.16
CA LEU A 304 -30.58 15.85 21.41
C LEU A 304 -31.18 17.07 22.13
N SER A 305 -32.47 17.35 21.89
CA SER A 305 -33.17 18.48 22.50
C SER A 305 -33.47 18.29 24.00
N GLU A 306 -33.48 17.05 24.50
CA GLU A 306 -33.59 16.75 25.94
C GLU A 306 -32.45 17.39 26.77
N ALA A 307 -31.29 17.63 26.15
CA ALA A 307 -30.21 18.36 26.79
C ALA A 307 -30.51 19.88 26.74
N PRO A 308 -30.67 20.56 27.89
CA PRO A 308 -30.90 22.01 27.92
C PRO A 308 -29.69 22.76 27.41
N GLN A 309 -29.92 23.94 26.82
CA GLN A 309 -28.87 24.74 26.17
C GLN A 309 -27.66 25.03 27.10
N SER A 310 -27.89 25.21 28.40
CA SER A 310 -26.84 25.42 29.40
C SER A 310 -25.85 24.25 29.51
N ARG A 311 -26.27 23.02 29.21
CA ARG A 311 -25.46 21.80 29.23
C ARG A 311 -24.84 21.46 27.87
N ARG A 312 -25.13 22.24 26.81
CA ARG A 312 -24.59 22.02 25.45
C ARG A 312 -23.17 22.57 25.28
N LYS A 313 -22.25 22.17 26.15
CA LYS A 313 -20.85 22.59 26.16
C LYS A 313 -19.91 21.40 26.03
N GLY A 314 -18.86 21.52 25.21
CA GLY A 314 -17.88 20.44 25.02
C GLY A 314 -18.46 19.23 24.29
N TYR A 315 -18.19 18.03 24.82
CA TYR A 315 -18.67 16.77 24.24
C TYR A 315 -20.17 16.57 24.50
N VAL A 316 -20.86 15.98 23.53
CA VAL A 316 -22.26 15.56 23.67
C VAL A 316 -22.42 14.48 24.72
N LEU A 317 -21.41 13.61 24.85
CA LEU A 317 -21.39 12.48 25.78
C LEU A 317 -20.13 12.53 26.66
N PRO A 318 -20.04 13.42 27.67
CA PRO A 318 -18.80 13.64 28.42
C PRO A 318 -18.22 12.36 29.06
N ARG A 319 -19.07 11.53 29.69
CA ARG A 319 -18.64 10.27 30.32
C ARG A 319 -18.08 9.30 29.29
N ILE A 320 -18.79 9.12 28.18
CA ILE A 320 -18.41 8.18 27.11
C ILE A 320 -17.15 8.69 26.38
N ALA A 321 -17.02 10.01 26.19
CA ALA A 321 -15.83 10.63 25.65
C ALA A 321 -14.62 10.31 26.54
N GLU A 322 -14.73 10.50 27.85
CA GLU A 322 -13.67 10.18 28.81
C GLU A 322 -13.29 8.69 28.75
N LEU A 323 -14.28 7.78 28.78
CA LEU A 323 -14.05 6.34 28.65
C LEU A 323 -13.35 5.97 27.33
N TYR A 324 -13.62 6.70 26.25
CA TYR A 324 -13.04 6.45 24.93
C TYR A 324 -11.62 7.03 24.78
N THR A 325 -11.38 8.23 25.31
CA THR A 325 -10.11 8.95 25.14
C THR A 325 -9.09 8.62 26.23
N SER A 326 -9.50 8.05 27.36
CA SER A 326 -8.60 7.62 28.44
C SER A 326 -7.53 6.67 27.91
N ARG A 327 -6.27 7.01 28.18
CA ARG A 327 -5.08 6.22 27.83
C ARG A 327 -4.34 5.86 29.11
N GLY A 328 -3.92 4.59 29.21
CA GLY A 328 -3.06 4.13 30.31
C GLY A 328 -1.58 4.47 30.08
N ALA A 329 -0.71 4.03 30.99
CA ALA A 329 0.75 4.28 30.93
C ALA A 329 1.43 3.81 29.63
N THR A 330 0.83 2.86 28.91
CA THR A 330 1.35 2.34 27.63
C THR A 330 0.85 3.11 26.40
N GLY A 331 0.06 4.17 26.59
CA GLY A 331 -0.59 4.91 25.50
C GLY A 331 -1.79 4.20 24.87
N ARG A 332 -2.08 2.94 25.21
CA ARG A 332 -3.27 2.21 24.75
C ARG A 332 -4.55 2.71 25.45
N PRO A 333 -5.72 2.64 24.80
CA PRO A 333 -6.99 2.89 25.46
C PRO A 333 -7.21 1.86 26.57
N ASP A 334 -7.41 2.33 27.81
CA ASP A 334 -7.53 1.48 28.99
C ASP A 334 -8.99 1.33 29.46
N LYS A 335 -9.80 2.38 29.32
CA LYS A 335 -11.23 2.38 29.66
C LYS A 335 -12.15 2.03 28.47
N GLN A 336 -11.70 2.16 27.21
CA GLN A 336 -12.52 1.83 26.02
C GLN A 336 -13.11 0.39 26.02
N PRO A 337 -12.40 -0.65 26.52
CA PRO A 337 -12.99 -1.98 26.66
C PRO A 337 -14.21 -2.02 27.59
N GLN A 338 -14.31 -1.11 28.57
CA GLN A 338 -15.48 -1.01 29.45
C GLN A 338 -16.71 -0.58 28.64
N LEU A 339 -16.59 0.47 27.82
CA LEU A 339 -17.66 0.92 26.91
C LEU A 339 -18.08 -0.19 25.94
N SER A 340 -17.12 -0.93 25.38
CA SER A 340 -17.44 -2.04 24.48
C SER A 340 -18.21 -3.15 25.20
N ARG A 341 -17.89 -3.44 26.47
CA ARG A 341 -18.64 -4.41 27.29
C ARG A 341 -20.03 -3.89 27.65
N GLU A 342 -20.17 -2.61 27.96
CA GLU A 342 -21.47 -1.97 28.25
C GLU A 342 -22.42 -2.11 27.05
N ILE A 343 -21.95 -1.79 25.83
CA ILE A 343 -22.73 -1.95 24.60
C ILE A 343 -23.10 -3.42 24.36
N GLN A 344 -22.16 -4.34 24.57
CA GLN A 344 -22.41 -5.78 24.37
C GLN A 344 -23.42 -6.33 25.38
N ALA A 345 -23.33 -5.90 26.65
CA ALA A 345 -24.26 -6.28 27.70
C ALA A 345 -25.67 -5.78 27.39
N HIS A 346 -25.79 -4.54 26.92
CA HIS A 346 -27.07 -3.96 26.50
C HIS A 346 -27.72 -4.71 25.35
N LEU A 347 -26.96 -5.01 24.29
CA LEU A 347 -27.46 -5.81 23.17
C LEU A 347 -27.95 -7.18 23.61
N THR A 348 -27.20 -7.84 24.51
CA THR A 348 -27.58 -9.16 25.05
C THR A 348 -28.85 -9.06 25.89
N ALA A 349 -29.00 -7.99 26.69
CA ALA A 349 -30.20 -7.72 27.48
C ALA A 349 -31.45 -7.41 26.63
N CYS A 350 -31.27 -7.08 25.35
CA CYS A 350 -32.34 -6.94 24.36
C CYS A 350 -32.60 -8.25 23.59
N ASN A 351 -32.13 -9.38 24.11
CA ASN A 351 -32.23 -10.70 23.49
C ASN A 351 -31.54 -10.81 22.11
N ILE A 352 -30.56 -9.96 21.83
CA ILE A 352 -29.80 -10.01 20.58
C ILE A 352 -28.56 -10.87 20.79
N GLN A 353 -28.46 -11.95 20.02
CA GLN A 353 -27.25 -12.76 20.00
C GLN A 353 -26.10 -11.95 19.38
N THR A 354 -25.11 -11.60 20.20
CA THR A 354 -23.98 -10.76 19.77
C THR A 354 -22.77 -11.56 19.28
N LEU A 355 -22.68 -12.82 19.69
CA LEU A 355 -21.55 -13.69 19.45
C LEU A 355 -21.96 -14.91 18.64
N LYS A 356 -21.17 -15.20 17.61
CA LYS A 356 -21.18 -16.47 16.90
C LYS A 356 -20.03 -17.35 17.37
N GLU A 357 -20.19 -18.67 17.30
CA GLU A 357 -19.08 -19.58 17.53
C GLU A 357 -17.94 -19.21 16.58
N GLY A 358 -16.77 -18.91 17.15
CA GLY A 358 -15.70 -18.31 16.37
C GLY A 358 -14.77 -19.35 15.75
N THR A 359 -14.05 -18.92 14.71
CA THR A 359 -13.04 -19.72 14.01
C THR A 359 -11.64 -19.58 14.61
N GLY A 360 -11.49 -18.84 15.72
CA GLY A 360 -10.20 -18.58 16.35
C GLY A 360 -9.61 -19.81 17.03
N LYS A 361 -8.33 -19.74 17.43
CA LYS A 361 -7.72 -20.73 18.34
C LYS A 361 -8.65 -20.93 19.54
N GLU A 362 -8.78 -22.18 20.01
CA GLU A 362 -9.26 -22.45 21.37
C GLU A 362 -8.38 -21.63 22.31
N ALA A 363 -8.96 -20.64 22.98
CA ALA A 363 -8.21 -19.57 23.64
C ALA A 363 -7.40 -20.04 24.87
N TYR A 364 -7.36 -21.33 25.18
CA TYR A 364 -6.86 -21.86 26.44
C TYR A 364 -6.31 -23.30 26.34
N LYS A 365 -5.71 -23.70 25.22
CA LYS A 365 -5.25 -25.10 25.09
C LYS A 365 -4.02 -25.48 25.93
N THR A 366 -3.28 -24.54 26.53
CA THR A 366 -2.05 -24.87 27.27
C THR A 366 -2.11 -24.69 28.78
N ALA A 367 -3.15 -24.04 29.32
CA ALA A 367 -3.32 -23.96 30.77
C ALA A 367 -4.80 -23.87 31.11
N LEU A 368 -5.30 -24.89 31.79
CA LEU A 368 -6.42 -24.76 32.71
C LEU A 368 -6.10 -23.55 33.62
N LYS A 369 -6.70 -22.39 33.38
CA LYS A 369 -6.46 -21.24 34.27
C LYS A 369 -7.21 -21.53 35.57
N LYS A 370 -6.50 -22.08 36.56
CA LYS A 370 -6.96 -22.16 37.94
C LYS A 370 -7.38 -20.75 38.33
N TRP A 371 -8.64 -20.58 38.68
CA TRP A 371 -9.14 -19.32 39.23
C TRP A 371 -9.54 -19.56 40.67
N GLU A 372 -9.31 -18.56 41.51
CA GLU A 372 -9.78 -18.50 42.88
C GLU A 372 -10.43 -17.13 43.10
N THR A 373 -11.70 -17.14 43.45
CA THR A 373 -12.46 -15.92 43.79
C THR A 373 -13.42 -16.30 44.89
N ASN A 374 -13.37 -15.59 46.03
CA ASN A 374 -14.12 -15.91 47.26
C ASN A 374 -14.00 -17.39 47.67
N GLY A 375 -12.79 -17.93 47.71
CA GLY A 375 -12.50 -19.30 48.18
C GLY A 375 -12.99 -20.44 47.26
N LYS A 376 -13.63 -20.14 46.12
CA LYS A 376 -14.05 -21.16 45.14
C LYS A 376 -12.97 -21.35 44.07
N LYS A 377 -12.50 -22.59 43.92
CA LYS A 377 -11.53 -23.02 42.89
C LYS A 377 -12.24 -23.73 41.75
N GLY A 378 -11.85 -23.43 40.51
CA GLY A 378 -12.40 -24.11 39.34
C GLY A 378 -11.50 -24.05 38.11
N THR A 379 -11.92 -24.78 37.07
CA THR A 379 -11.21 -24.93 35.80
C THR A 379 -12.08 -24.41 34.66
N LYS A 380 -11.62 -23.42 33.89
CA LYS A 380 -12.37 -22.92 32.73
C LYS A 380 -12.06 -23.76 31.49
N PRO A 381 -13.05 -24.31 30.77
CA PRO A 381 -12.82 -25.06 29.54
C PRO A 381 -12.29 -24.15 28.42
N SER A 382 -11.46 -24.73 27.55
CA SER A 382 -10.94 -24.04 26.36
C SER A 382 -12.04 -23.86 25.32
N ARG A 383 -12.53 -22.63 25.14
CA ARG A 383 -13.47 -22.30 24.06
C ARG A 383 -12.74 -21.58 22.93
N LYS A 384 -13.16 -21.85 21.68
CA LYS A 384 -12.74 -21.05 20.52
C LYS A 384 -13.10 -19.59 20.76
N ARG A 385 -12.19 -18.68 20.42
CA ARG A 385 -12.45 -17.24 20.54
C ARG A 385 -13.66 -16.88 19.67
N ALA A 386 -14.77 -16.49 20.30
CA ALA A 386 -16.01 -16.11 19.63
C ALA A 386 -15.81 -14.92 18.69
N VAL A 387 -16.63 -14.87 17.63
CA VAL A 387 -16.66 -13.75 16.67
C VAL A 387 -17.81 -12.84 17.06
N VAL A 388 -17.52 -11.54 17.18
CA VAL A 388 -18.55 -10.51 17.40
C VAL A 388 -19.31 -10.35 16.09
N GLU A 389 -20.52 -10.89 16.06
CA GLU A 389 -21.46 -10.80 14.94
C GLU A 389 -22.25 -9.49 14.99
N VAL A 390 -22.66 -9.08 16.18
CA VAL A 390 -23.38 -7.83 16.44
C VAL A 390 -22.64 -6.97 17.47
N GLY A 391 -22.47 -5.69 17.16
CA GLY A 391 -21.89 -4.70 18.07
C GLY A 391 -22.15 -3.29 17.58
N PHE A 392 -21.47 -2.27 18.13
CA PHE A 392 -21.74 -0.87 17.73
C PHE A 392 -21.66 -0.62 16.22
N HIS A 393 -20.71 -1.23 15.52
CA HIS A 393 -20.58 -1.06 14.07
C HIS A 393 -21.73 -1.70 13.26
N SER A 394 -22.51 -2.59 13.86
CA SER A 394 -23.75 -3.09 13.24
C SER A 394 -24.75 -1.95 13.02
N LEU A 395 -24.77 -0.93 13.88
CA LEU A 395 -25.61 0.27 13.67
C LEU A 395 -25.26 0.99 12.38
N ARG A 396 -23.97 1.06 12.05
CA ARG A 396 -23.50 1.64 10.79
C ARG A 396 -23.87 0.77 9.59
N HIS A 397 -23.84 -0.56 9.72
CA HIS A 397 -24.34 -1.44 8.66
C HIS A 397 -25.84 -1.24 8.46
N SER A 398 -26.63 -1.22 9.55
CA SER A 398 -28.06 -0.89 9.49
C SER A 398 -28.32 0.46 8.84
N TYR A 399 -27.58 1.51 9.21
CA TYR A 399 -27.69 2.83 8.60
C TYR A 399 -27.50 2.78 7.07
N VAL A 400 -26.44 2.12 6.62
CA VAL A 400 -26.14 1.97 5.19
C VAL A 400 -27.24 1.20 4.47
N THR A 401 -27.68 0.06 5.03
CA THR A 401 -28.75 -0.77 4.46
C THR A 401 -30.06 0.01 4.37
N LEU A 402 -30.51 0.64 5.45
CA LEU A 402 -31.77 1.40 5.48
C LEU A 402 -31.75 2.57 4.50
N HIS A 403 -30.62 3.29 4.37
CA HIS A 403 -30.49 4.35 3.39
C HIS A 403 -30.49 3.83 1.94
N ALA A 404 -29.85 2.68 1.69
CA ALA A 404 -29.86 2.04 0.38
C ALA A 404 -31.28 1.59 -0.01
N GLU A 405 -32.00 0.95 0.91
CA GLU A 405 -33.40 0.54 0.74
C GLU A 405 -34.34 1.73 0.52
N ALA A 406 -34.10 2.86 1.19
CA ALA A 406 -34.83 4.11 0.97
C ALA A 406 -34.50 4.79 -0.39
N GLY A 407 -33.54 4.26 -1.16
CA GLY A 407 -33.08 4.84 -2.42
C GLY A 407 -32.29 6.14 -2.24
N THR A 408 -31.55 6.27 -1.12
CA THR A 408 -30.60 7.38 -0.95
C THR A 408 -29.45 7.21 -1.95
N PRO A 409 -29.03 8.26 -2.67
CA PRO A 409 -27.92 8.16 -3.60
C PRO A 409 -26.65 7.59 -2.95
N GLN A 410 -26.02 6.61 -3.58
CA GLN A 410 -24.84 5.91 -3.03
C GLN A 410 -23.70 6.86 -2.68
N ALA A 411 -23.48 7.92 -3.47
CA ALA A 411 -22.48 8.94 -3.20
C ALA A 411 -22.74 9.66 -1.87
N MET A 412 -24.00 9.92 -1.53
CA MET A 412 -24.39 10.52 -0.25
C MET A 412 -24.16 9.55 0.90
N ILE A 413 -24.56 8.27 0.75
CA ILE A 413 -24.29 7.23 1.77
C ILE A 413 -22.78 7.12 2.00
N GLN A 414 -21.99 7.06 0.93
CA GLN A 414 -20.52 6.96 0.98
C GLN A 414 -19.89 8.18 1.67
N ALA A 415 -20.38 9.38 1.39
CA ALA A 415 -19.95 10.62 2.03
C ALA A 415 -20.29 10.60 3.54
N ASN A 416 -21.54 10.26 3.90
CA ASN A 416 -22.03 10.21 5.28
C ASN A 416 -21.24 9.24 6.15
N VAL A 417 -20.92 8.06 5.62
CA VAL A 417 -20.14 7.08 6.39
C VAL A 417 -18.62 7.31 6.27
N GLY A 418 -18.15 8.07 5.27
CA GLY A 418 -16.73 8.34 5.05
C GLY A 418 -15.96 7.07 4.64
N HIS A 419 -16.43 6.40 3.58
CA HIS A 419 -15.70 5.30 2.94
C HIS A 419 -14.74 5.84 1.86
N ALA A 420 -13.43 5.64 2.07
CA ALA A 420 -12.40 6.03 1.12
C ALA A 420 -12.39 5.16 -0.16
N ASN A 421 -12.86 3.91 -0.07
CA ASN A 421 -13.00 3.02 -1.21
C ASN A 421 -14.49 2.78 -1.51
N PRO A 422 -15.01 3.15 -2.71
CA PRO A 422 -16.40 2.92 -3.11
C PRO A 422 -16.84 1.45 -3.01
N ALA A 423 -15.92 0.49 -3.16
CA ALA A 423 -16.21 -0.94 -3.03
C ALA A 423 -16.78 -1.31 -1.65
N MET A 424 -16.48 -0.52 -0.60
CA MET A 424 -17.02 -0.72 0.75
C MET A 424 -18.53 -0.46 0.84
N THR A 425 -19.09 0.35 -0.06
CA THR A 425 -20.53 0.65 -0.14
C THR A 425 -21.20 -0.06 -1.32
N ALA A 426 -20.42 -0.59 -2.27
CA ALA A 426 -20.92 -1.22 -3.49
C ALA A 426 -21.73 -2.50 -3.25
N HIS A 427 -21.60 -3.15 -2.10
CA HIS A 427 -22.37 -4.37 -1.78
C HIS A 427 -23.86 -4.10 -1.49
N TYR A 428 -24.29 -2.84 -1.43
CA TYR A 428 -25.68 -2.43 -1.15
C TYR A 428 -26.41 -1.91 -2.40
N THR A 429 -25.86 -2.13 -3.59
CA THR A 429 -26.40 -1.64 -4.86
C THR A 429 -27.50 -2.56 -5.40
N HIS A 430 -28.68 -2.51 -4.79
CA HIS A 430 -29.90 -2.89 -5.50
C HIS A 430 -30.67 -1.59 -5.77
N VAL A 431 -30.58 -1.10 -7.01
CA VAL A 431 -31.40 0.03 -7.45
C VAL A 431 -32.82 -0.51 -7.63
N GLY A 432 -33.70 -0.25 -6.66
CA GLY A 432 -35.11 -0.58 -6.78
C GLY A 432 -35.79 0.24 -7.89
N GLU A 433 -36.87 -0.30 -8.48
CA GLU A 433 -37.61 0.37 -9.57
C GLU A 433 -38.03 1.80 -9.22
N GLU A 434 -38.41 2.06 -7.97
CA GLU A 434 -38.79 3.40 -7.51
C GLU A 434 -37.62 4.39 -7.48
N ALA A 435 -36.41 3.94 -7.17
CA ALA A 435 -35.22 4.78 -7.22
C ALA A 435 -34.85 5.11 -8.67
N ALA A 436 -34.99 4.15 -9.59
CA ALA A 436 -34.82 4.37 -11.02
C ALA A 436 -35.88 5.35 -11.57
N ARG A 437 -37.15 5.21 -11.15
CA ARG A 437 -38.23 6.14 -11.52
C ARG A 437 -38.02 7.55 -10.96
N ARG A 438 -37.57 7.68 -9.70
CA ARG A 438 -37.20 8.99 -9.11
C ARG A 438 -36.03 9.65 -9.83
N ALA A 439 -35.01 8.87 -10.20
CA ALA A 439 -33.87 9.39 -10.97
C ALA A 439 -34.30 9.86 -12.37
N ALA A 440 -35.17 9.11 -13.04
CA ALA A 440 -35.76 9.53 -14.32
C ALA A 440 -36.59 10.81 -14.19
N GLY A 441 -37.40 10.91 -13.12
CA GLY A 441 -38.21 12.10 -12.81
C GLY A 441 -37.41 13.30 -12.29
N ALA A 442 -36.16 13.13 -11.86
CA ALA A 442 -35.33 14.26 -11.42
C ALA A 442 -34.85 15.14 -12.59
N LEU A 443 -34.92 14.61 -13.82
CA LEU A 443 -34.56 15.29 -15.06
C LEU A 443 -35.78 15.82 -15.83
N THR A 444 -36.98 15.89 -15.22
CA THR A 444 -38.07 16.69 -15.82
C THR A 444 -37.69 18.16 -15.77
N LEU A 445 -37.08 18.63 -16.87
CA LEU A 445 -37.06 20.03 -17.21
C LEU A 445 -38.53 20.44 -17.38
N ASN A 446 -39.10 21.15 -16.41
CA ASN A 446 -40.51 21.59 -16.40
C ASN A 446 -40.96 22.30 -17.70
N ALA A 447 -40.03 22.69 -18.57
CA ALA A 447 -40.27 23.32 -19.85
C ALA A 447 -40.48 22.36 -21.05
N LEU A 448 -40.30 21.03 -20.90
CA LEU A 448 -40.25 20.11 -22.06
C LEU A 448 -41.26 18.94 -22.05
N SER A 449 -42.19 18.84 -21.10
CA SER A 449 -43.13 17.70 -21.09
C SER A 449 -44.59 18.11 -20.96
N ALA A 450 -45.26 18.23 -22.10
CA ALA A 450 -46.64 17.78 -22.20
C ALA A 450 -46.63 16.28 -21.90
N ILE A 451 -47.10 15.89 -20.70
CA ILE A 451 -47.37 14.49 -20.40
C ILE A 451 -48.51 14.09 -21.34
N PRO A 452 -48.36 13.10 -22.24
CA PRO A 452 -49.50 12.63 -23.00
C PRO A 452 -50.53 12.10 -22.01
N GLU A 453 -51.75 12.65 -22.03
CA GLU A 453 -52.86 12.15 -21.23
C GLU A 453 -53.01 10.66 -21.50
N ARG A 454 -52.81 9.84 -20.46
CA ARG A 454 -53.12 8.42 -20.55
C ARG A 454 -54.64 8.30 -20.61
N THR A 455 -55.16 7.91 -21.76
CA THR A 455 -56.56 7.55 -21.90
C THR A 455 -56.87 6.45 -20.88
N PRO A 456 -57.86 6.63 -19.99
CA PRO A 456 -58.21 5.62 -19.00
C PRO A 456 -58.64 4.33 -19.72
N LEU A 457 -58.32 3.18 -19.11
CA LEU A 457 -58.71 1.88 -19.65
C LEU A 457 -60.23 1.80 -19.79
N PRO A 458 -60.75 1.27 -20.91
CA PRO A 458 -62.19 1.15 -21.10
C PRO A 458 -62.81 0.23 -20.02
N PRO A 459 -64.06 0.48 -19.60
CA PRO A 459 -64.68 -0.22 -18.47
C PRO A 459 -64.63 -1.76 -18.58
N TRP A 460 -64.78 -2.29 -19.79
CA TRP A 460 -64.68 -3.73 -20.05
C TRP A 460 -63.30 -4.30 -19.68
N ALA A 461 -62.22 -3.58 -19.97
CA ALA A 461 -60.86 -4.01 -19.68
C ALA A 461 -60.59 -3.99 -18.17
N VAL A 462 -61.17 -3.02 -17.47
CA VAL A 462 -61.09 -2.92 -16.00
C VAL A 462 -61.83 -4.09 -15.34
N GLU A 463 -63.02 -4.46 -15.83
CA GLU A 463 -63.76 -5.60 -15.29
C GLU A 463 -63.07 -6.95 -15.53
N VAL A 464 -62.46 -7.12 -16.71
CA VAL A 464 -61.69 -8.32 -17.03
C VAL A 464 -60.42 -8.40 -16.16
N ALA A 465 -59.72 -7.28 -15.96
CA ALA A 465 -58.55 -7.21 -15.09
C ALA A 465 -58.87 -7.48 -13.61
N LYS A 466 -60.05 -7.08 -13.12
CA LYS A 466 -60.48 -7.37 -11.73
C LYS A 466 -60.68 -8.86 -11.44
N LYS A 467 -60.89 -9.68 -12.47
CA LYS A 467 -61.04 -11.15 -12.34
C LYS A 467 -59.70 -11.89 -12.36
N LEU A 468 -58.57 -11.18 -12.47
CA LEU A 468 -57.23 -11.74 -12.53
C LEU A 468 -56.81 -12.40 -11.21
N ASN A 469 -56.39 -13.65 -11.28
CA ASN A 469 -55.74 -14.37 -10.19
C ASN A 469 -54.58 -15.23 -10.71
N SER A 470 -53.83 -15.82 -9.78
CA SER A 470 -52.62 -16.60 -10.09
C SER A 470 -52.86 -17.83 -10.99
N LYS A 471 -54.10 -18.32 -11.09
CA LYS A 471 -54.46 -19.49 -11.91
C LYS A 471 -55.00 -19.14 -13.29
N ASN A 472 -55.67 -18.00 -13.46
CA ASN A 472 -56.30 -17.60 -14.72
C ASN A 472 -55.56 -16.49 -15.48
N TRP A 473 -54.41 -16.03 -14.98
CA TRP A 473 -53.75 -14.83 -15.50
C TRP A 473 -53.38 -14.89 -16.98
N LYS A 474 -53.00 -16.07 -17.51
CA LYS A 474 -52.69 -16.24 -18.93
C LYS A 474 -53.93 -16.04 -19.80
N GLN A 475 -55.08 -16.57 -19.37
CA GLN A 475 -56.35 -16.44 -20.10
C GLN A 475 -56.87 -15.01 -20.06
N VAL A 476 -56.84 -14.36 -18.89
CA VAL A 476 -57.25 -12.96 -18.72
C VAL A 476 -56.35 -12.03 -19.54
N ARG A 477 -55.04 -12.28 -19.58
CA ARG A 477 -54.10 -11.55 -20.43
C ARG A 477 -54.43 -11.71 -21.91
N THR A 478 -54.70 -12.93 -22.37
CA THR A 478 -55.07 -13.17 -23.78
C THR A 478 -56.39 -12.48 -24.14
N ALA A 479 -57.38 -12.49 -23.24
CA ALA A 479 -58.65 -11.79 -23.46
C ALA A 479 -58.49 -10.27 -23.58
N LEU A 480 -57.63 -9.66 -22.74
CA LEU A 480 -57.33 -8.22 -22.81
C LEU A 480 -56.61 -7.83 -24.11
N LEU A 481 -55.75 -8.70 -24.63
CA LEU A 481 -54.99 -8.47 -25.85
C LEU A 481 -55.79 -8.73 -27.14
N ASN A 482 -56.74 -9.66 -27.11
CA ASN A 482 -57.53 -10.01 -28.30
C ASN A 482 -58.74 -9.09 -28.51
N ASN A 483 -59.30 -8.49 -27.45
CA ASN A 483 -60.43 -7.54 -27.55
C ASN A 483 -59.99 -6.10 -27.91
N SER A 484 -58.72 -5.90 -28.30
CA SER A 484 -58.19 -4.59 -28.71
C SER A 484 -58.55 -4.19 -30.15
N ALA A 485 -59.38 -4.98 -30.86
CA ALA A 485 -59.59 -4.90 -32.31
C ALA A 485 -61.03 -4.62 -32.76
N HIS A 486 -61.87 -4.00 -31.92
CA HIS A 486 -63.17 -3.47 -32.33
C HIS A 486 -63.33 -2.01 -31.94
#